data_AF-A0A9J6EDJ8-F1
#
_entry.id   AF-A0A9J6EDJ8-F1
#
_cell.length_a   1.000
_cell.length_b   1.000
_cell.length_c   1.000
_cell.angle_alpha   90.00
_cell.angle_beta   90.00
_cell.angle_gamma   90.00
#
_symmetry.space_group_name_H-M   'P 1'
#
loop_
_entity.id
_entity.type
_entity.pdbx_description
1 polymer ?
#
loop_
_entity_poly.entity_id
_entity_poly.type
_entity_poly.pdbx_seq_one_letter_code
_entity_poly.pdbx_strand_id
1 'polypeptide(L)'
;MIDLVVSFSRSLHRGCVGHLPRVCSGVVSMDKVKPVVKAADEEEELVDPLDTLREKCRAEAKCAGFGEKLQECNDRVNSRSQTLETCTEELFDFLHCVDHCASKDIFKHLK
;
A
#
# COMPACT_ATOMS: atom_id res chain seq x y z
N MET A 1 -36.62 26.66 22.60
CA MET A 1 -36.52 26.75 21.12
C MET A 1 -35.08 26.58 20.60
N ILE A 2 -34.13 26.09 21.41
CA ILE A 2 -32.71 25.91 21.01
C ILE A 2 -32.26 24.43 21.03
N ASP A 3 -33.00 23.52 21.67
CA ASP A 3 -32.53 22.13 21.89
C ASP A 3 -32.93 21.08 20.82
N LEU A 4 -33.53 21.47 19.68
CA LEU A 4 -33.90 20.49 18.63
C LEU A 4 -32.93 20.45 17.44
N VAL A 5 -32.01 21.40 17.30
CA VAL A 5 -31.11 21.49 16.13
C VAL A 5 -29.79 20.74 16.33
N VAL A 6 -29.38 20.48 17.58
CA VAL A 6 -28.08 19.84 17.89
C VAL A 6 -28.14 18.31 17.76
N SER A 7 -29.33 17.72 17.66
CA SER A 7 -29.49 16.27 17.50
C SER A 7 -29.39 15.80 16.04
N PHE A 8 -29.43 16.71 15.05
CA PHE A 8 -29.36 16.35 13.62
C PHE A 8 -27.93 16.21 13.09
N SER A 9 -26.93 16.85 13.72
CA SER A 9 -25.52 16.80 13.26
C SER A 9 -24.68 15.66 13.84
N ARG A 10 -25.23 14.81 14.72
CA ARG A 10 -24.52 13.63 15.27
C ARG A 10 -24.94 12.28 14.68
N SER A 11 -25.82 12.28 13.67
CA SER A 11 -26.27 11.06 13.00
C SER A 11 -25.68 10.84 11.60
N LEU A 12 -24.74 11.68 11.15
CA LEU A 12 -24.14 11.61 9.82
C LEU A 12 -22.72 10.99 9.79
N HIS A 13 -22.45 10.03 10.67
CA HIS A 13 -21.26 9.16 10.60
C HIS A 13 -21.60 7.74 10.10
N ARG A 14 -22.68 7.60 9.32
CA ARG A 14 -23.08 6.32 8.72
C ARG A 14 -23.77 6.52 7.37
N GLY A 15 -23.01 7.02 6.40
CA GLY A 15 -23.52 7.15 5.03
C GLY A 15 -22.40 7.17 4.02
N CYS A 16 -22.20 6.07 3.31
CA CYS A 16 -21.47 6.03 2.05
C CYS A 16 -22.19 6.99 1.08
N VAL A 17 -21.66 8.20 0.89
CA VAL A 17 -22.12 9.12 -0.15
C VAL A 17 -21.29 8.87 -1.41
N GLY A 18 -21.87 8.17 -2.38
CA GLY A 18 -21.28 7.97 -3.70
C GLY A 18 -21.99 6.88 -4.50
N HIS A 19 -22.55 7.24 -5.66
CA HIS A 19 -23.32 6.39 -6.57
C HIS A 19 -22.42 5.49 -7.46
N LEU A 20 -21.37 4.90 -6.88
CA LEU A 20 -20.49 3.95 -7.57
C LEU A 20 -20.42 2.66 -6.74
N PRO A 21 -20.63 1.47 -7.33
CA PRO A 21 -20.70 0.25 -6.54
C PRO A 21 -19.33 -0.05 -5.94
N ARG A 22 -19.25 -0.03 -4.61
CA ARG A 22 -18.18 -0.60 -3.77
C ARG A 22 -16.80 0.05 -3.83
N VAL A 23 -16.68 1.31 -3.44
CA VAL A 23 -15.46 1.72 -2.72
C VAL A 23 -15.88 2.33 -1.39
N CYS A 24 -16.11 1.46 -0.39
CA CYS A 24 -16.09 1.92 0.99
C CYS A 24 -14.65 2.38 1.27
N SER A 25 -14.50 3.58 1.83
CA SER A 25 -13.20 4.14 2.22
C SER A 25 -12.55 3.23 3.27
N GLY A 26 -11.75 2.30 2.77
CA GLY A 26 -11.21 1.18 3.50
C GLY A 26 -10.27 0.44 2.56
N VAL A 27 -9.13 1.07 2.27
CA VAL A 27 -7.97 0.35 1.76
C VAL A 27 -7.68 -0.78 2.76
N VAL A 28 -8.02 -2.01 2.40
CA VAL A 28 -7.45 -3.16 3.09
C VAL A 28 -5.96 -3.05 2.81
N SER A 29 -5.14 -2.68 3.80
CA SER A 29 -3.69 -2.72 3.67
C SER A 29 -3.31 -4.11 3.15
N MET A 30 -2.89 -4.18 1.89
CA MET A 30 -2.52 -5.43 1.21
C MET A 30 -1.36 -6.15 1.93
N ASP A 31 -0.65 -5.43 2.81
CA ASP A 31 0.41 -5.91 3.69
C ASP A 31 -0.03 -6.96 4.74
N LYS A 32 -1.34 -7.15 4.97
CA LYS A 32 -1.85 -8.02 6.06
C LYS A 32 -2.48 -9.35 5.61
N VAL A 33 -2.46 -9.68 4.32
CA VAL A 33 -2.95 -10.99 3.84
C VAL A 33 -1.79 -11.99 3.71
N LYS A 34 -1.04 -12.22 4.80
CA LYS A 34 -0.11 -13.36 4.89
C LYS A 34 -0.84 -14.46 5.69
N PRO A 35 -1.27 -15.58 5.08
CA PRO A 35 -1.90 -16.67 5.84
C PRO A 35 -0.87 -17.26 6.81
N VAL A 36 -1.01 -16.97 8.11
CA VAL A 36 -0.14 -17.51 9.17
C VAL A 36 -0.64 -18.91 9.55
N VAL A 37 0.08 -19.93 9.09
CA VAL A 37 -0.13 -21.32 9.52
C VAL A 37 0.66 -21.54 10.81
N LYS A 38 -0.03 -21.77 11.93
CA LYS A 38 0.60 -22.04 13.23
C LYS A 38 0.96 -23.52 13.34
N ALA A 39 2.24 -23.87 13.18
CA ALA A 39 2.78 -25.12 13.70
C ALA A 39 3.27 -24.84 15.13
N ALA A 40 2.88 -25.68 16.09
CA ALA A 40 3.28 -25.50 17.48
C ALA A 40 4.74 -25.95 17.68
N ASP A 41 5.46 -25.13 18.44
CA ASP A 41 6.83 -25.27 18.98
C ASP A 41 7.93 -24.51 18.21
N GLU A 42 8.53 -23.54 18.93
CA GLU A 42 9.61 -22.60 18.57
C GLU A 42 9.25 -21.41 17.64
N GLU A 43 8.78 -20.31 18.26
CA GLU A 43 8.59 -18.98 17.64
C GLU A 43 9.94 -18.32 17.29
N GLU A 44 10.68 -18.85 16.33
CA GLU A 44 11.66 -18.04 15.61
C GLU A 44 10.92 -17.16 14.59
N GLU A 45 11.16 -15.84 14.63
CA GLU A 45 10.61 -14.88 13.66
C GLU A 45 11.09 -15.23 12.25
N LEU A 46 10.34 -16.07 11.53
CA LEU A 46 10.63 -16.46 10.17
C LEU A 46 10.43 -15.26 9.23
N VAL A 47 11.50 -14.49 9.02
CA VAL A 47 11.56 -13.38 8.06
C VAL A 47 11.56 -13.93 6.63
N ASP A 48 10.72 -13.39 5.75
CA ASP A 48 10.77 -13.73 4.32
C ASP A 48 12.05 -13.14 3.71
N PRO A 49 12.95 -13.97 3.13
CA PRO A 49 14.15 -13.49 2.46
C PRO A 49 13.86 -12.45 1.38
N LEU A 50 12.70 -12.54 0.72
CA LEU A 50 12.27 -11.62 -0.33
C LEU A 50 12.07 -10.19 0.20
N ASP A 51 11.55 -10.03 1.42
CA ASP A 51 11.32 -8.71 2.01
C ASP A 51 12.65 -7.99 2.24
N THR A 52 13.64 -8.71 2.79
CA THR A 52 14.98 -8.16 3.02
C THR A 52 15.69 -7.78 1.71
N LEU A 53 15.49 -8.57 0.64
CA LEU A 53 16.07 -8.28 -0.67
C LEU A 53 15.40 -7.07 -1.31
N ARG A 54 14.06 -6.97 -1.23
CA ARG A 54 13.34 -5.82 -1.76
C ARG A 54 13.72 -4.53 -1.04
N GLU A 55 13.92 -4.54 0.27
CA GLU A 55 14.42 -3.37 1.01
C GLU A 55 15.80 -2.91 0.53
N LYS A 56 16.73 -3.85 0.35
CA LYS A 56 18.06 -3.54 -0.22
C LYS A 56 17.96 -2.98 -1.64
N CYS A 57 17.14 -3.59 -2.49
CA CYS A 57 16.95 -3.16 -3.88
C CYS A 57 16.23 -1.80 -3.97
N ARG A 58 15.36 -1.46 -3.03
CA ARG A 58 14.73 -0.13 -2.95
C ARG A 58 15.75 0.97 -2.64
N ALA A 59 16.76 0.67 -1.83
CA ALA A 59 17.82 1.61 -1.47
C ALA A 59 18.89 1.80 -2.58
N GLU A 60 18.88 1.00 -3.64
CA GLU A 60 19.80 1.16 -4.76
C GLU A 60 19.50 2.46 -5.52
N ALA A 61 20.54 3.24 -5.85
CA ALA A 61 20.39 4.55 -6.49
C ALA A 61 19.55 4.52 -7.78
N LYS A 62 19.61 3.43 -8.54
CA LYS A 62 18.81 3.24 -9.77
C LYS A 62 17.32 3.14 -9.48
N CYS A 63 16.92 2.45 -8.41
CA CYS A 63 15.51 2.27 -8.04
C CYS A 63 14.99 3.40 -7.14
N ALA A 64 15.87 4.04 -6.38
CA ALA A 64 15.53 5.21 -5.55
C ALA A 64 14.94 6.34 -6.40
N GLY A 65 15.51 6.65 -7.57
CA GLY A 65 14.99 7.70 -8.45
C GLY A 65 13.59 7.40 -9.02
N PHE A 66 13.24 6.12 -9.24
CA PHE A 66 11.87 5.74 -9.59
C PHE A 66 10.93 5.84 -8.38
N GLY A 67 11.43 5.53 -7.18
CA GLY A 67 10.70 5.72 -5.93
C GLY A 67 10.35 7.19 -5.67
N GLU A 68 11.27 8.12 -5.96
CA GLU A 68 11.04 9.56 -5.85
C GLU A 68 9.91 10.05 -6.78
N LYS A 69 9.92 9.61 -8.05
CA LYS A 69 8.85 9.93 -9.01
C LYS A 69 7.49 9.38 -8.56
N LEU A 70 7.47 8.17 -8.03
CA LEU A 70 6.26 7.58 -7.48
C LEU A 70 5.71 8.41 -6.30
N GLN A 71 6.60 8.88 -5.41
CA GLN A 71 6.17 9.77 -4.32
C GLN A 71 5.65 11.12 -4.83
N GLU A 72 6.31 11.72 -5.81
CA GLU A 72 5.85 12.97 -6.44
C GLU A 72 4.44 12.80 -7.06
N CYS A 73 4.19 11.67 -7.73
CA CYS A 73 2.85 11.37 -8.24
C CYS A 73 1.83 11.21 -7.09
N ASN A 74 2.18 10.46 -6.04
CA ASN A 74 1.30 10.27 -4.89
C ASN A 74 0.94 11.59 -4.23
N ASP A 75 1.89 12.50 -4.04
CA ASP A 75 1.65 13.82 -3.47
C ASP A 75 0.69 14.64 -4.34
N ARG A 76 0.86 14.58 -5.67
CA ARG A 76 -0.04 15.24 -6.63
C ARG A 76 -1.45 14.67 -6.57
N VAL A 77 -1.61 13.34 -6.57
CA VAL A 77 -2.92 12.68 -6.51
C VAL A 77 -3.61 12.95 -5.16
N ASN A 78 -2.88 12.87 -4.05
CA ASN A 78 -3.43 13.11 -2.71
C ASN A 78 -3.78 14.59 -2.45
N SER A 79 -3.11 15.52 -3.13
CA SER A 79 -3.44 16.96 -3.03
C SER A 79 -4.76 17.35 -3.70
N ARG A 80 -5.29 16.51 -4.60
CA ARG A 80 -6.50 16.80 -5.39
C ARG A 80 -7.70 16.08 -4.82
N SER A 81 -8.80 16.81 -4.60
CA SER A 81 -10.05 16.23 -4.11
C SER A 81 -10.82 15.43 -5.16
N GLN A 82 -10.62 15.72 -6.45
CA GLN A 82 -11.24 15.02 -7.57
C GLN A 82 -10.25 14.95 -8.74
N THR A 83 -9.63 13.79 -8.94
CA THR A 83 -8.72 13.53 -10.06
C THR A 83 -8.96 12.13 -10.62
N LEU A 84 -8.74 11.96 -11.93
CA LEU A 84 -8.76 10.66 -12.62
C LEU A 84 -7.33 10.11 -12.81
N GLU A 85 -6.34 10.85 -12.35
CA GLU A 85 -4.94 10.47 -12.42
C GLU A 85 -4.64 9.29 -11.49
N THR A 86 -3.83 8.35 -11.98
CA THR A 86 -3.38 7.16 -11.25
C THR A 86 -1.87 7.01 -11.37
N CYS A 87 -1.18 6.74 -10.26
CA CYS A 87 0.28 6.56 -10.22
C CYS A 87 0.75 5.15 -10.64
N THR A 88 -0.02 4.48 -11.50
CA THR A 88 0.22 3.08 -11.87
C THR A 88 1.43 2.94 -12.78
N GLU A 89 1.71 3.92 -13.64
CA GLU A 89 2.90 3.95 -14.49
C GLU A 89 4.18 4.00 -13.63
N GLU A 90 4.27 4.99 -12.73
CA GLU A 90 5.42 5.16 -11.84
C GLU A 90 5.59 3.96 -10.89
N LEU A 91 4.49 3.35 -10.48
CA LEU A 91 4.50 2.13 -9.68
C LEU A 91 5.13 0.97 -10.46
N PHE A 92 4.74 0.76 -11.72
CA PHE A 92 5.31 -0.33 -12.53
C PHE A 92 6.79 -0.09 -12.85
N ASP A 93 7.21 1.15 -13.10
CA ASP A 93 8.63 1.48 -13.29
C ASP A 93 9.46 1.15 -12.04
N PHE A 94 8.97 1.55 -10.87
CA PHE A 94 9.63 1.26 -9.59
C PHE A 94 9.69 -0.25 -9.31
N LEU A 95 8.57 -0.96 -9.47
CA LEU A 95 8.52 -2.41 -9.25
C LEU A 95 9.40 -3.16 -10.24
N HIS A 96 9.42 -2.76 -11.52
CA HIS A 96 10.27 -3.36 -12.52
C HIS A 96 11.75 -3.26 -12.13
N CYS A 97 12.19 -2.11 -11.61
CA CYS A 97 13.55 -1.94 -11.12
C CYS A 97 13.85 -2.86 -9.92
N VAL A 98 12.99 -2.82 -8.90
CA VAL A 98 13.18 -3.59 -7.65
C VAL A 98 13.16 -5.10 -7.90
N ASP A 99 12.21 -5.60 -8.68
CA ASP A 99 12.10 -7.03 -8.98
C ASP A 99 13.24 -7.48 -9.92
N HIS A 100 13.70 -6.65 -10.86
CA HIS A 100 14.90 -6.95 -11.65
C HIS A 100 16.15 -7.07 -10.77
N CYS A 101 16.25 -6.26 -9.71
CA CYS A 101 17.31 -6.38 -8.72
C CYS A 101 17.15 -7.66 -7.88
N ALA A 102 15.99 -7.89 -7.26
CA ALA A 102 15.76 -9.00 -6.32
C ALA A 102 15.81 -10.38 -7.00
N SER A 103 15.42 -10.47 -8.28
CA SER A 103 15.42 -11.73 -9.05
C SER A 103 16.80 -12.40 -9.14
N LYS A 104 17.89 -11.64 -8.99
CA LYS A 104 19.26 -12.14 -9.06
C LYS A 104 19.65 -13.00 -7.86
N ASP A 105 19.02 -12.76 -6.71
CA ASP A 105 19.43 -13.35 -5.44
C ASP A 105 18.33 -14.20 -4.79
N ILE A 106 17.06 -13.97 -5.09
CA ILE A 106 15.95 -14.64 -4.41
C ILE A 106 16.01 -16.17 -4.52
N PHE A 107 16.35 -16.72 -5.68
CA PHE A 107 16.42 -18.16 -5.89
C PHE A 107 17.56 -18.85 -5.13
N LYS A 108 18.49 -18.10 -4.54
CA LYS A 108 19.52 -18.66 -3.64
C LYS A 108 18.95 -19.01 -2.26
N HIS A 109 17.81 -18.41 -1.90
CA HIS A 109 17.14 -18.60 -0.62
C HIS A 109 15.98 -19.61 -0.68
N LEU A 110 15.54 -19.96 -1.89
CA LEU A 110 14.43 -20.89 -2.13
C LEU A 110 14.97 -22.30 -2.44
N LYS A 111 14.32 -23.32 -1.89
CA LYS A 111 14.64 -24.75 -2.11
C LYS A 111 13.60 -25.41 -3.00
#